data_AF-K9GSB3-F1
#
_entry.id   AF-K9GSB3-F1
#
_cell.length_a   1.000
_cell.length_b   1.000
_cell.length_c   1.000
_cell.angle_alpha   90.00
_cell.angle_beta   90.00
_cell.angle_gamma   90.00
#
_symmetry.space_group_name_H-M   'P 1'
#
loop_
_entity.id
_entity.type
_entity.pdbx_description
1 polymer ?
#
loop_
_entity_poly.entity_id
_entity_poly.type
_entity_poly.pdbx_seq_one_letter_code
_entity_poly.pdbx_strand_id
1 'polypeptide(L)'
;MPSRFTTITAAAALGAVIIGGYLAVQAVTAPTGAEAGTRPAAEMTPGGLVQGPSAVVAENPDGDVTVIEYFDYQCPICRRVHPDLKRLAEEDEGVRIVHKHWPVFGAASIYASKLALAARWQDRYREVHDALMRLPGKLDEERVREAARSAGLDIDKAEKDLDQRADEVEAVFDEAAIQAHSLQFQGTPSFVIGNYLVPGGIDYATMRRVVKDVRDQKREAEETQ
;
A
#
# COMPACT_ATOMS: atom_id res chain seq x y z
N MET A 1 -83.76 19.73 36.22
CA MET A 1 -84.12 18.30 36.09
C MET A 1 -82.89 17.53 35.64
N PRO A 2 -82.38 16.60 36.47
CA PRO A 2 -81.12 15.89 36.26
C PRO A 2 -81.33 14.45 35.73
N SER A 3 -80.23 13.70 35.73
CA SER A 3 -80.05 12.26 35.48
C SER A 3 -79.78 11.92 34.00
N ARG A 4 -78.54 11.54 33.64
CA ARG A 4 -77.74 10.34 34.00
C ARG A 4 -78.32 9.07 33.39
N PHE A 5 -77.41 8.13 33.15
CA PHE A 5 -77.54 6.71 32.78
C PHE A 5 -77.27 6.43 31.29
N THR A 6 -76.11 5.85 30.92
CA THR A 6 -75.64 4.45 31.13
C THR A 6 -75.86 3.69 29.81
N THR A 7 -74.82 3.56 28.98
CA THR A 7 -73.97 2.36 28.75
C THR A 7 -74.60 1.23 27.92
N ILE A 8 -73.73 0.62 27.07
CA ILE A 8 -73.76 -0.76 26.54
C ILE A 8 -74.79 -0.93 25.38
N THR A 9 -74.47 -1.50 24.20
CA THR A 9 -73.95 -2.85 23.93
C THR A 9 -73.41 -2.96 22.49
N ALA A 10 -72.42 -3.83 22.31
CA ALA A 10 -71.84 -4.25 21.03
C ALA A 10 -72.69 -5.29 20.27
N ALA A 11 -72.60 -5.31 18.93
CA ALA A 11 -72.65 -6.47 18.01
C ALA A 11 -72.59 -5.94 16.56
N ALA A 12 -71.45 -6.02 15.86
CA ALA A 12 -71.05 -7.14 14.99
C ALA A 12 -72.04 -7.45 13.85
N ALA A 13 -71.73 -7.07 12.61
CA ALA A 13 -71.14 -7.99 11.62
C ALA A 13 -71.18 -7.44 10.16
N LEU A 14 -70.10 -7.78 9.44
CA LEU A 14 -70.01 -8.06 8.00
C LEU A 14 -70.10 -6.90 6.99
N GLY A 15 -68.91 -6.47 6.57
CA GLY A 15 -68.65 -5.86 5.27
C GLY A 15 -67.20 -6.09 4.89
N ALA A 16 -66.92 -7.22 4.21
CA ALA A 16 -65.61 -7.49 3.64
C ALA A 16 -65.35 -6.63 2.39
N VAL A 17 -64.08 -6.61 1.97
CA VAL A 17 -63.50 -6.11 0.70
C VAL A 17 -62.73 -4.79 0.84
N ILE A 18 -61.42 -4.92 1.10
CA ILE A 18 -60.32 -4.08 0.57
C ILE A 18 -59.11 -5.02 0.45
N ILE A 19 -58.96 -5.78 -0.64
CA ILE A 19 -58.10 -5.47 -1.81
C ILE A 19 -56.97 -4.48 -1.52
N GLY A 20 -55.75 -5.01 -1.46
CA GLY A 20 -54.58 -4.33 -2.01
C GLY A 20 -53.64 -3.69 -1.00
N GLY A 21 -52.37 -4.07 -1.09
CA GLY A 21 -51.26 -3.28 -0.56
C GLY A 21 -50.59 -3.89 0.65
N TYR A 22 -49.83 -4.97 0.42
CA TYR A 22 -48.76 -5.40 1.31
C TYR A 22 -47.76 -4.22 1.44
N LEU A 23 -47.86 -3.43 2.49
CA LEU A 23 -46.84 -2.44 2.84
C LEU A 23 -45.63 -3.19 3.40
N ALA A 24 -44.79 -3.69 2.51
CA ALA A 24 -43.42 -4.01 2.86
C ALA A 24 -42.68 -2.69 3.09
N VAL A 25 -42.54 -2.31 4.36
CA VAL A 25 -41.53 -1.33 4.78
C VAL A 25 -40.19 -1.92 4.37
N GLN A 26 -39.66 -1.46 3.23
CA GLN A 26 -38.27 -1.67 2.90
C GLN A 26 -37.48 -0.82 3.89
N ALA A 27 -36.98 -1.46 4.94
CA ALA A 27 -35.90 -0.90 5.73
C ALA A 27 -34.73 -0.68 4.76
N VAL A 28 -34.58 0.56 4.28
CA VAL A 28 -33.34 1.02 3.67
C VAL A 28 -32.32 0.99 4.80
N THR A 29 -31.66 -0.15 4.95
CA THR A 29 -30.38 -0.23 5.64
C THR A 29 -29.40 0.54 4.77
N ALA A 30 -29.20 1.81 5.08
CA ALA A 30 -27.99 2.49 4.67
C ALA A 30 -26.79 1.67 5.19
N PRO A 31 -25.74 1.39 4.40
CA PRO A 31 -24.55 0.76 4.93
C PRO A 31 -23.87 1.78 5.85
N THR A 32 -24.18 1.72 7.14
CA THR A 32 -23.36 2.27 8.20
C THR A 32 -22.22 1.28 8.43
N GLY A 33 -21.03 1.62 7.98
CA GLY A 33 -19.85 0.81 8.24
C GLY A 33 -18.80 1.00 7.17
N ALA A 34 -17.98 2.04 7.32
CA ALA A 34 -16.60 1.95 6.88
C ALA A 34 -15.98 0.76 7.65
N GLU A 35 -15.77 -0.37 6.97
CA GLU A 35 -14.98 -1.48 7.50
C GLU A 35 -13.50 -1.09 7.46
N ALA A 36 -13.10 -0.25 8.40
CA ALA A 36 -11.71 -0.14 8.79
C ALA A 36 -11.32 -1.41 9.56
N GLY A 37 -10.52 -2.27 8.94
CA GLY A 37 -9.65 -3.21 9.66
C GLY A 37 -10.20 -4.62 9.86
N THR A 38 -10.29 -5.41 8.79
CA THR A 38 -9.87 -6.84 8.79
C THR A 38 -9.57 -7.24 7.34
N ARG A 39 -8.29 -7.15 6.96
CA ARG A 39 -7.79 -7.66 5.69
C ARG A 39 -7.55 -9.18 5.82
N PRO A 40 -8.08 -10.04 4.93
CA PRO A 40 -7.89 -11.49 5.05
C PRO A 40 -6.40 -11.87 4.96
N ALA A 41 -5.98 -12.89 5.70
CA ALA A 41 -4.60 -13.41 5.73
C ALA A 41 -4.02 -13.74 4.33
N ALA A 42 -4.87 -13.93 3.32
CA ALA A 42 -4.49 -14.08 1.91
C ALA A 42 -3.68 -12.88 1.35
N GLU A 43 -3.91 -11.66 1.88
CA GLU A 43 -3.22 -10.45 1.43
C GLU A 43 -1.79 -10.30 1.98
N MET A 44 -1.42 -11.09 2.99
CA MET A 44 -0.08 -11.09 3.60
C MET A 44 0.84 -12.18 3.04
N THR A 45 0.42 -12.87 1.98
CA THR A 45 1.32 -13.69 1.17
C THR A 45 2.21 -12.80 0.30
N PRO A 46 3.40 -13.25 -0.14
CA PRO A 46 4.21 -12.49 -1.09
C PRO A 46 3.43 -12.08 -2.35
N GLY A 47 2.47 -12.90 -2.77
CA GLY A 47 1.56 -12.60 -3.88
C GLY A 47 0.56 -11.47 -3.58
N GLY A 48 0.12 -11.29 -2.35
CA GLY A 48 -0.75 -10.17 -1.93
C GLY A 48 0.03 -8.87 -1.71
N LEU A 49 1.26 -8.95 -1.22
CA LEU A 49 2.12 -7.79 -0.97
C LEU A 49 2.58 -7.08 -2.25
N VAL A 50 2.51 -7.74 -3.40
CA VAL A 50 2.88 -7.16 -4.71
C VAL A 50 1.66 -6.62 -5.47
N GLN A 51 0.48 -6.66 -4.84
CA GLN A 51 -0.74 -6.04 -5.33
C GLN A 51 -1.01 -4.75 -4.56
N GLY A 52 -1.94 -3.95 -5.09
CA GLY A 52 -2.43 -2.75 -4.42
C GLY A 52 -1.66 -1.47 -4.78
N PRO A 53 -2.16 -0.30 -4.35
CA PRO A 53 -1.58 1.00 -4.67
C PRO A 53 -0.12 1.13 -4.23
N SER A 54 0.27 0.52 -3.11
CA SER A 54 1.61 0.65 -2.54
C SER A 54 2.69 -0.14 -3.29
N ALA A 55 2.33 -1.07 -4.17
CA ALA A 55 3.29 -1.89 -4.92
C ALA A 55 3.87 -1.10 -6.11
N VAL A 56 4.96 -0.38 -5.88
CA VAL A 56 5.70 0.30 -6.96
C VAL A 56 6.72 -0.67 -7.54
N VAL A 57 6.41 -1.28 -8.69
CA VAL A 57 7.37 -2.14 -9.40
C VAL A 57 8.48 -1.26 -9.98
N ALA A 58 9.67 -1.38 -9.40
CA ALA A 58 10.82 -0.56 -9.76
C ALA A 58 11.65 -1.26 -10.83
N GLU A 59 11.92 -2.57 -10.66
CA GLU A 59 12.76 -3.40 -11.53
C GLU A 59 12.03 -4.64 -12.05
N ASN A 60 12.55 -5.24 -13.13
CA ASN A 60 11.97 -6.35 -13.92
C ASN A 60 10.60 -6.88 -13.42
N PRO A 61 9.47 -6.49 -14.05
CA PRO A 61 8.15 -6.93 -13.61
C PRO A 61 7.93 -8.46 -13.70
N ASP A 62 8.72 -9.14 -14.54
CA ASP A 62 8.60 -10.56 -14.87
C ASP A 62 9.60 -11.44 -14.09
N GLY A 63 10.28 -10.87 -13.09
CA GLY A 63 11.26 -11.60 -12.27
C GLY A 63 10.65 -12.78 -11.51
N ASP A 64 11.37 -13.91 -11.50
CA ASP A 64 10.97 -15.14 -10.81
C ASP A 64 11.08 -15.03 -9.29
N VAL A 65 11.94 -14.15 -8.77
CA VAL A 65 12.03 -13.84 -7.33
C VAL A 65 11.68 -12.37 -7.11
N THR A 66 10.72 -12.13 -6.22
CA THR A 66 10.38 -10.76 -5.81
C THR A 66 11.10 -10.36 -4.52
N VAL A 67 11.78 -9.24 -4.58
CA VAL A 67 12.35 -8.49 -3.45
C VAL A 67 11.46 -7.27 -3.22
N ILE A 68 10.71 -7.25 -2.13
CA ILE A 68 9.91 -6.11 -1.70
C ILE A 68 10.70 -5.35 -0.64
N GLU A 69 10.97 -4.07 -0.85
CA GLU A 69 11.62 -3.20 0.12
C GLU A 69 10.63 -2.18 0.70
N TYR A 70 10.50 -2.14 2.02
CA TYR A 70 9.90 -1.04 2.76
C TYR A 70 10.98 -0.06 3.18
N PHE A 71 10.93 1.16 2.66
CA PHE A 71 12.01 2.13 2.80
C PHE A 71 11.53 3.55 3.12
N ASP A 72 12.49 4.37 3.52
CA ASP A 72 12.34 5.82 3.69
C ASP A 72 13.61 6.53 3.17
N TYR A 73 13.43 7.61 2.40
CA TYR A 73 14.55 8.40 1.85
C TYR A 73 15.42 9.11 2.90
N GLN A 74 14.96 9.33 4.13
CA GLN A 74 15.80 9.82 5.25
C GLN A 74 16.52 8.71 6.01
N CYS A 75 16.18 7.44 5.79
CA CYS A 75 16.82 6.33 6.50
C CYS A 75 18.27 6.13 6.01
N PRO A 76 19.29 6.27 6.89
CA PRO A 76 20.69 6.11 6.48
C PRO A 76 21.02 4.71 6.00
N ILE A 77 20.33 3.69 6.53
CA ILE A 77 20.54 2.29 6.14
C ILE A 77 19.90 2.00 4.78
N CYS A 78 18.72 2.55 4.47
CA CYS A 78 18.12 2.44 3.13
C CYS A 78 19.09 2.98 2.07
N ARG A 79 19.65 4.18 2.29
CA ARG A 79 20.63 4.78 1.37
C ARG A 79 21.89 3.94 1.20
N ARG A 80 22.34 3.26 2.26
CA ARG A 80 23.51 2.37 2.22
C ARG A 80 23.22 1.10 1.42
N VAL A 81 22.01 0.58 1.51
CA VAL A 81 21.58 -0.67 0.86
C VAL A 81 21.18 -0.46 -0.60
N HIS A 82 20.70 0.73 -0.96
CA HIS A 82 20.33 1.11 -2.34
C HIS A 82 21.31 0.63 -3.44
N PRO A 83 22.63 0.87 -3.37
CA PRO A 83 23.56 0.38 -4.39
C PRO A 83 23.60 -1.16 -4.49
N ASP A 84 23.40 -1.89 -3.39
CA ASP A 84 23.40 -3.35 -3.39
C ASP A 84 22.12 -3.91 -4.04
N LEU A 85 20.96 -3.27 -3.82
CA LEU A 85 19.71 -3.62 -4.50
C LEU A 85 19.81 -3.40 -6.01
N LYS A 86 20.38 -2.26 -6.43
CA LYS A 86 20.62 -2.00 -7.85
C LYS A 86 21.51 -3.05 -8.48
N ARG A 87 22.64 -3.33 -7.82
CA ARG A 87 23.57 -4.37 -8.26
C ARG A 87 22.89 -5.73 -8.35
N LEU A 88 21.97 -6.05 -7.44
CA LEU A 88 21.22 -7.30 -7.47
C LEU A 88 20.33 -7.38 -8.71
N ALA A 89 19.55 -6.33 -9.01
CA ALA A 89 18.72 -6.30 -10.21
C ALA A 89 19.54 -6.28 -11.51
N GLU A 90 20.73 -5.68 -11.51
CA GLU A 90 21.64 -5.64 -12.65
C GLU A 90 22.33 -6.99 -12.92
N GLU A 91 22.78 -7.70 -11.87
CA GLU A 91 23.48 -8.99 -12.01
C GLU A 91 22.52 -10.19 -12.14
N ASP A 92 21.26 -10.05 -11.76
CA ASP A 92 20.27 -11.12 -11.74
C ASP A 92 18.96 -10.64 -12.38
N GLU A 93 18.84 -10.84 -13.70
CA GLU A 93 17.65 -10.48 -14.46
C GLU A 93 16.38 -11.19 -13.94
N GLY A 94 16.48 -12.28 -13.17
CA GLY A 94 15.32 -12.93 -12.57
C GLY A 94 14.76 -12.18 -11.34
N VAL A 95 15.41 -11.13 -10.85
CA VAL A 95 14.95 -10.40 -9.67
C VAL A 95 13.98 -9.27 -10.05
N ARG A 96 12.79 -9.33 -9.46
CA ARG A 96 11.80 -8.24 -9.45
C ARG A 96 11.95 -7.42 -8.18
N ILE A 97 12.17 -6.10 -8.29
CA ILE A 97 12.18 -5.20 -7.13
C ILE A 97 10.87 -4.42 -7.04
N VAL A 98 10.25 -4.48 -5.87
CA VAL A 98 9.05 -3.71 -5.53
C VAL A 98 9.34 -2.78 -4.36
N HIS A 99 9.11 -1.50 -4.57
CA HIS A 99 9.32 -0.43 -3.61
C HIS A 99 8.02 -0.13 -2.86
N LYS A 100 8.09 -0.12 -1.52
CA LYS A 100 7.02 0.24 -0.59
C LYS A 100 7.42 1.52 0.14
N HIS A 101 6.81 2.63 -0.24
CA HIS A 101 7.05 3.92 0.40
C HIS A 101 6.49 3.93 1.82
N TRP A 102 7.36 3.89 2.82
CA TRP A 102 6.99 3.93 4.24
C TRP A 102 7.70 5.10 4.94
N PRO A 103 7.26 6.36 4.71
CA PRO A 103 7.93 7.55 5.21
C PRO A 103 7.70 7.77 6.72
N VAL A 104 8.55 7.19 7.56
CA VAL A 104 8.46 7.20 9.02
C VAL A 104 9.32 8.29 9.70
N PHE A 105 10.19 9.00 8.96
CA PHE A 105 11.08 10.03 9.51
C PHE A 105 10.54 11.47 9.42
N GLY A 106 9.24 11.64 9.15
CA GLY A 106 8.53 12.92 9.20
C GLY A 106 8.38 13.64 7.86
N ALA A 107 8.12 14.95 7.92
CA ALA A 107 7.65 15.74 6.77
C ALA A 107 8.57 15.67 5.53
N ALA A 108 9.89 15.73 5.71
CA ALA A 108 10.82 15.66 4.58
C ALA A 108 10.81 14.28 3.89
N SER A 109 10.60 13.19 4.64
CA SER A 109 10.42 11.85 4.08
C SER A 109 9.14 11.70 3.28
N ILE A 110 8.05 12.29 3.81
CA ILE A 110 6.77 12.34 3.13
C ILE A 110 6.91 13.10 1.82
N TYR A 111 7.50 14.30 1.85
CA TYR A 111 7.70 15.12 0.65
C TYR A 111 8.55 14.41 -0.42
N ALA A 112 9.67 13.78 -0.02
CA ALA A 112 10.50 13.00 -0.93
C ALA A 112 9.74 11.80 -1.53
N SER A 113 8.92 11.12 -0.72
CA SER A 113 8.07 10.02 -1.20
C SER A 113 7.00 10.49 -2.16
N LYS A 114 6.36 11.63 -1.90
CA LYS A 114 5.39 12.26 -2.81
C LYS A 114 6.02 12.58 -4.16
N LEU A 115 7.17 13.26 -4.20
CA LEU A 115 7.83 13.59 -5.46
C LEU A 115 8.28 12.35 -6.25
N ALA A 116 8.78 11.32 -5.56
CA ALA A 116 9.09 10.06 -6.21
C ALA A 116 7.85 9.40 -6.81
N LEU A 117 6.73 9.33 -6.07
CA LEU A 117 5.48 8.78 -6.59
C LEU A 117 4.96 9.58 -7.79
N ALA A 118 5.06 10.91 -7.73
CA ALA A 118 4.66 11.78 -8.84
C ALA A 118 5.51 11.55 -10.10
N ALA A 119 6.79 11.22 -9.92
CA ALA A 119 7.68 10.87 -11.03
C ALA A 119 7.22 9.64 -11.82
N ARG A 120 6.35 8.79 -11.26
CA ARG A 120 5.73 7.67 -11.99
C ARG A 120 4.82 8.16 -13.10
N TRP A 121 4.14 9.29 -12.92
CA TRP A 121 3.25 9.88 -13.94
C TRP A 121 4.02 10.63 -15.05
N GLN A 122 5.36 10.61 -14.95
CA GLN A 122 6.27 11.20 -15.93
C GLN A 122 7.31 10.20 -16.45
N ASP A 123 7.18 8.91 -16.12
CA ASP A 123 8.16 7.88 -16.48
C ASP A 123 9.59 8.23 -16.01
N ARG A 124 9.72 8.79 -14.81
CA ARG A 124 10.99 9.22 -14.18
C ARG A 124 11.21 8.63 -12.79
N TYR A 125 10.41 7.62 -12.41
CA TYR A 125 10.46 7.06 -11.06
C TYR A 125 11.85 6.57 -10.68
N ARG A 126 12.49 5.80 -11.58
CA ARG A 126 13.79 5.18 -11.32
C ARG A 126 14.86 6.24 -11.09
N GLU A 127 14.95 7.21 -11.98
CA GLU A 127 15.92 8.29 -11.94
C GLU A 127 15.74 9.15 -10.68
N VAL A 128 14.50 9.50 -10.35
CA VAL A 128 14.19 10.30 -9.16
C VAL A 128 14.47 9.51 -7.89
N HIS A 129 14.03 8.25 -7.80
CA HIS A 129 14.31 7.38 -6.65
C HIS A 129 15.82 7.24 -6.43
N ASP A 130 16.57 7.01 -7.50
CA ASP A 130 18.03 6.88 -7.51
C ASP A 130 18.73 8.16 -6.99
N ALA A 131 18.28 9.33 -7.46
CA ALA A 131 18.79 10.62 -7.02
C ALA A 131 18.50 10.91 -5.54
N LEU A 132 17.27 10.64 -5.09
CA LEU A 132 16.84 10.87 -3.72
C LEU A 132 17.55 9.94 -2.72
N MET A 133 17.78 8.68 -3.07
CA MET A 133 18.55 7.75 -2.24
C MET A 133 20.02 8.15 -2.08
N ARG A 134 20.60 8.85 -3.07
CA ARG A 134 21.98 9.35 -3.01
C ARG A 134 22.16 10.66 -2.25
N LEU A 135 21.08 11.35 -1.89
CA LEU A 135 21.21 12.62 -1.18
C LEU A 135 21.97 12.42 0.15
N PRO A 136 23.03 13.21 0.44
CA PRO A 136 23.74 13.11 1.70
C PRO A 136 23.01 13.85 2.83
N GLY A 137 23.18 13.39 4.07
CA GLY A 137 22.70 14.10 5.25
C GLY A 137 21.16 14.19 5.38
N LYS A 138 20.70 15.07 6.28
CA LYS A 138 19.27 15.28 6.54
C LYS A 138 18.57 15.87 5.31
N LEU A 139 17.35 15.43 5.03
CA LEU A 139 16.55 16.00 3.95
C LEU A 139 15.87 17.30 4.38
N ASP A 140 15.74 18.20 3.41
CA ASP A 140 14.83 19.32 3.41
C ASP A 140 14.17 19.38 2.03
N GLU A 141 13.06 20.10 1.90
CA GLU A 141 12.26 20.10 0.68
C GLU A 141 12.99 20.68 -0.53
N GLU A 142 13.82 21.71 -0.34
CA GLU A 142 14.56 22.34 -1.42
C GLU A 142 15.56 21.36 -2.05
N ARG A 143 16.33 20.66 -1.22
CA ARG A 143 17.31 19.66 -1.70
C ARG A 143 16.65 18.49 -2.39
N VAL A 144 15.49 18.04 -1.88
CA VAL A 144 14.70 16.97 -2.52
C VAL A 144 14.20 17.44 -3.89
N ARG A 145 13.63 18.65 -3.96
CA ARG A 145 13.13 19.24 -5.21
C ARG A 145 14.24 19.37 -6.25
N GLU A 146 15.41 19.88 -5.86
CA GLU A 146 16.53 20.07 -6.78
C GLU A 146 17.10 18.74 -7.29
N ALA A 147 17.20 17.73 -6.43
CA ALA A 147 17.65 16.40 -6.84
C ALA A 147 16.65 15.74 -7.82
N ALA A 148 15.35 15.83 -7.53
CA ALA A 148 14.31 15.30 -8.41
C ALA A 148 14.29 16.03 -9.77
N ARG A 149 14.43 17.36 -9.76
CA ARG A 149 14.57 18.18 -10.98
C ARG A 149 15.79 17.78 -11.80
N SER A 150 16.94 17.62 -11.14
CA SER A 150 18.18 17.17 -11.78
C SER A 150 18.07 15.77 -12.38
N ALA A 151 17.21 14.92 -11.81
CA ALA A 151 16.85 13.61 -12.34
C ALA A 151 15.82 13.67 -13.50
N GLY A 152 15.45 14.86 -13.96
CA GLY A 152 14.57 15.07 -15.11
C GLY A 152 13.08 15.12 -14.77
N LEU A 153 12.71 15.29 -13.48
CA LEU A 153 11.32 15.52 -13.09
C LEU A 153 10.90 16.96 -13.40
N ASP A 154 9.77 17.12 -14.09
CA ASP A 154 9.07 18.41 -14.13
C ASP A 154 8.35 18.61 -12.80
N ILE A 155 8.94 19.47 -11.96
CA ILE A 155 8.46 19.74 -10.60
C ILE A 155 7.07 20.38 -10.62
N ASP A 156 6.82 21.33 -11.50
CA ASP A 156 5.55 22.07 -11.53
C ASP A 156 4.41 21.14 -11.95
N LYS A 157 4.68 20.27 -12.93
CA LYS A 157 3.74 19.19 -13.28
C LYS A 157 3.55 18.20 -12.13
N ALA A 158 4.64 17.81 -11.46
CA ALA A 158 4.58 16.87 -10.34
C ALA A 158 3.75 17.42 -9.16
N GLU A 159 3.95 18.67 -8.77
CA GLU A 159 3.19 19.32 -7.68
C GLU A 159 1.70 19.42 -8.05
N LYS A 160 1.38 19.77 -9.29
CA LYS A 160 -0.01 19.77 -9.77
C LYS A 160 -0.64 18.38 -9.78
N ASP A 161 0.08 17.36 -10.23
CA ASP A 161 -0.43 15.99 -10.23
C ASP A 161 -0.65 15.48 -8.78
N LEU A 162 0.23 15.86 -7.85
CA LEU A 162 0.07 15.55 -6.42
C LEU A 162 -1.16 16.19 -5.81
N ASP A 163 -1.48 17.42 -6.16
CA ASP A 163 -2.71 18.09 -5.70
C ASP A 163 -3.97 17.38 -6.22
N GLN A 164 -3.93 16.87 -7.44
CA GLN A 164 -5.07 16.18 -8.07
C GLN A 164 -5.24 14.74 -7.58
N ARG A 165 -4.18 14.12 -7.07
CA ARG A 165 -4.10 12.69 -6.73
C ARG A 165 -3.70 12.45 -5.28
N ALA A 166 -3.99 13.42 -4.40
CA ALA A 166 -3.62 13.35 -2.99
C ALA A 166 -4.10 12.05 -2.33
N ASP A 167 -5.35 11.65 -2.58
CA ASP A 167 -5.96 10.43 -2.04
C ASP A 167 -5.24 9.15 -2.55
N GLU A 168 -4.81 9.13 -3.82
CA GLU A 168 -4.05 8.00 -4.38
C GLU A 168 -2.70 7.82 -3.65
N VAL A 169 -2.05 8.94 -3.35
CA VAL A 169 -0.75 8.96 -2.66
C VAL A 169 -0.89 8.63 -1.17
N GLU A 170 -1.96 9.09 -0.52
CA GLU A 170 -2.26 8.71 0.86
C GLU A 170 -2.52 7.20 0.98
N ALA A 171 -3.30 6.63 0.06
CA ALA A 171 -3.55 5.19 0.01
C ALA A 171 -2.26 4.35 -0.16
N VAL A 172 -1.28 4.86 -0.90
CA VAL A 172 0.06 4.23 -1.03
C VAL A 172 0.75 4.15 0.34
N PHE A 173 0.77 5.24 1.10
CA PHE A 173 1.46 5.30 2.39
C PHE A 173 0.73 4.48 3.46
N ASP A 174 -0.60 4.59 3.51
CA ASP A 174 -1.42 3.85 4.46
C ASP A 174 -1.31 2.34 4.26
N GLU A 175 -1.40 1.87 3.01
CA GLU A 175 -1.25 0.45 2.74
C GLU A 175 0.15 -0.05 3.09
N ALA A 176 1.21 0.70 2.73
CA ALA A 176 2.58 0.32 3.07
C ALA A 176 2.78 0.25 4.61
N ALA A 177 2.23 1.20 5.35
CA ALA A 177 2.31 1.21 6.81
C ALA A 177 1.52 0.06 7.45
N ILE A 178 0.31 -0.21 6.98
CA ILE A 178 -0.51 -1.35 7.44
C ILE A 178 0.25 -2.66 7.20
N GLN A 179 0.76 -2.88 5.99
CA GLN A 179 1.50 -4.09 5.65
C GLN A 179 2.76 -4.23 6.52
N ALA A 180 3.56 -3.16 6.67
CA ALA A 180 4.76 -3.18 7.49
C ALA A 180 4.46 -3.54 8.96
N HIS A 181 3.41 -2.94 9.56
CA HIS A 181 3.00 -3.24 10.91
C HIS A 181 2.46 -4.67 11.07
N SER A 182 1.66 -5.15 10.12
CA SER A 182 1.15 -6.52 10.14
C SER A 182 2.28 -7.55 10.02
N LEU A 183 3.34 -7.23 9.25
CA LEU A 183 4.56 -8.03 9.14
C LEU A 183 5.52 -7.83 10.33
N GLN A 184 5.13 -7.03 11.33
CA GLN A 184 5.90 -6.73 12.53
C GLN A 184 7.25 -6.05 12.26
N PHE A 185 7.41 -5.37 11.12
CA PHE A 185 8.58 -4.56 10.85
C PHE A 185 8.65 -3.37 11.81
N GLN A 186 9.83 -3.14 12.37
CA GLN A 186 10.08 -2.09 13.38
C GLN A 186 10.70 -0.83 12.78
N GLY A 187 10.97 -0.82 11.47
CA GLY A 187 11.57 0.31 10.78
C GLY A 187 12.12 -0.06 9.42
N THR A 188 12.80 0.91 8.81
CA THR A 188 13.34 0.82 7.45
C THR A 188 14.87 0.68 7.45
N PRO A 189 15.46 0.01 6.44
CA PRO A 189 14.76 -0.80 5.46
C PRO A 189 14.28 -2.11 6.11
N SER A 190 13.22 -2.69 5.55
CA SER A 190 12.80 -4.06 5.83
C SER A 190 12.39 -4.72 4.52
N PHE A 191 12.66 -6.01 4.39
CA PHE A 191 12.47 -6.73 3.13
C PHE A 191 11.54 -7.92 3.27
N VAL A 192 10.81 -8.19 2.20
CA VAL A 192 10.20 -9.49 1.94
C VAL A 192 10.83 -10.05 0.68
N ILE A 193 11.49 -11.21 0.77
CA ILE A 193 12.17 -11.84 -0.35
C ILE A 193 11.58 -13.22 -0.54
N GLY A 194 10.75 -13.39 -1.57
CA GLY A 194 9.86 -14.53 -1.65
C GLY A 194 9.07 -14.65 -0.34
N ASN A 195 9.23 -15.77 0.35
CA ASN A 195 8.59 -16.16 1.61
C ASN A 195 9.41 -15.79 2.86
N TYR A 196 10.55 -15.11 2.72
CA TYR A 196 11.39 -14.66 3.84
C TYR A 196 11.03 -13.24 4.27
N LEU A 197 10.93 -13.03 5.58
CA LEU A 197 10.90 -11.71 6.19
C LEU A 197 12.29 -11.37 6.69
N VAL A 198 12.85 -10.26 6.21
CA VAL A 198 14.23 -9.84 6.51
C VAL A 198 14.20 -8.41 7.05
N PRO A 199 14.15 -8.24 8.39
CA PRO A 199 14.17 -6.92 8.99
C PRO A 199 15.57 -6.30 8.93
N GLY A 200 15.64 -5.00 8.65
CA GLY A 200 16.90 -4.26 8.63
C GLY A 200 17.68 -4.36 7.32
N GLY A 201 18.75 -3.56 7.22
CA GLY A 201 19.63 -3.57 6.07
C GLY A 201 20.51 -4.81 6.04
N ILE A 202 20.47 -5.56 4.94
CA ILE A 202 21.35 -6.69 4.64
C ILE A 202 22.34 -6.31 3.54
N ASP A 203 23.50 -6.98 3.53
CA ASP A 203 24.50 -6.79 2.49
C ASP A 203 24.16 -7.56 1.21
N TYR A 204 24.84 -7.19 0.12
CA TYR A 204 24.71 -7.85 -1.17
C TYR A 204 24.85 -9.38 -1.12
N ALA A 205 25.84 -9.89 -0.37
CA ALA A 205 26.09 -11.33 -0.27
C ALA A 205 24.90 -12.07 0.35
N THR A 206 24.30 -11.47 1.39
CA THR A 206 23.09 -12.00 2.03
C THR A 206 21.89 -11.91 1.12
N MET A 207 21.69 -10.81 0.39
CA MET A 207 20.61 -10.68 -0.59
C MET A 207 20.65 -11.80 -1.63
N ARG A 208 21.81 -12.01 -2.25
CA ARG A 208 21.99 -13.08 -3.25
C ARG A 208 21.71 -14.47 -2.70
N ARG A 209 22.17 -14.73 -1.47
CA ARG A 209 21.92 -16.01 -0.80
C ARG A 209 20.43 -16.25 -0.60
N VAL A 210 19.70 -15.25 -0.09
CA VAL A 210 18.25 -15.38 0.15
C VAL A 210 17.49 -15.57 -1.17
N VAL A 211 17.86 -14.84 -2.23
CA VAL A 211 17.28 -15.04 -3.57
C VAL A 211 17.51 -16.46 -4.07
N LYS A 212 18.73 -16.98 -3.92
CA LYS A 212 19.05 -18.37 -4.29
C LYS A 212 18.21 -19.37 -3.48
N ASP A 213 18.11 -19.19 -2.17
CA ASP A 213 17.35 -20.07 -1.28
C ASP A 213 15.87 -20.10 -1.68
N VAL A 214 15.28 -18.97 -2.06
CA VAL A 214 13.91 -18.89 -2.59
C VAL A 214 13.75 -19.70 -3.88
N ARG A 215 14.70 -19.62 -4.82
CA ARG A 215 14.64 -20.41 -6.06
C ARG A 215 14.78 -21.90 -5.82
N ASP A 216 15.67 -22.30 -4.91
CA ASP A 216 15.84 -23.70 -4.55
C ASP A 216 14.55 -24.28 -3.96
N GLN A 217 13.89 -23.55 -3.05
CA GLN A 217 12.60 -23.98 -2.49
C GLN A 217 11.49 -24.10 -3.54
N LYS A 218 11.44 -23.17 -4.50
CA LYS A 218 10.46 -23.26 -5.61
C LYS A 218 10.66 -24.53 -6.43
N ARG A 219 11.91 -24.84 -6.79
CA ARG A 219 12.25 -26.08 -7.51
C ARG A 219 11.89 -27.34 -6.72
N GLU A 220 12.24 -27.40 -5.44
CA GLU A 220 11.90 -28.56 -4.59
C GLU A 220 10.38 -28.76 -4.47
N ALA A 221 9.62 -27.66 -4.40
CA ALA A 221 8.15 -27.71 -4.37
C ALA A 221 7.51 -28.17 -5.68
N GLU A 222 8.15 -27.90 -6.83
CA GLU A 222 7.73 -28.37 -8.15
C GLU A 222 8.06 -29.85 -8.38
N GLU A 223 9.21 -30.34 -7.88
CA GLU A 223 9.62 -31.74 -7.99
C GLU A 223 8.77 -32.70 -7.13
N THR A 224 8.07 -32.16 -6.12
CA THR A 224 7.23 -32.94 -5.19
C THR A 224 5.76 -33.03 -5.66
N GLN A 225 5.38 -32.33 -6.72
CA GLN A 225 4.02 -32.35 -7.32
C GLN A 225 3.93 -33.29 -8.52
#